data_AF-A0A353P3D2-F1
#
_entry.id   AF-A0A353P3D2-F1
#
_cell.length_a   1.000
_cell.length_b   1.000
_cell.length_c   1.000
_cell.angle_alpha   90.00
_cell.angle_beta   90.00
_cell.angle_gamma   90.00
#
_symmetry.space_group_name_H-M   'P 1'
#
loop_
_entity.id
_entity.type
_entity.pdbx_description
1 polymer ?
#
loop_
_entity_poly.entity_id
_entity_poly.type
_entity_poly.pdbx_seq_one_letter_code
_entity_poly.pdbx_strand_id
1 'polypeptide(L)'
;MKKSYFLTGLIIAILTLSVQAFDSAPIGWASMGGGTTGGAGGMVVTVNNSTDFIYYVQQTNQDPYIICVSGNINLGGSSIRVRGNKTIIGLPGSHITGNLKSFRAEEGNNIFRFLDMDNKAKVGDGDCITIDEASNIWVDHCTFTDGGDGCVDVKNGADYVTISWCKFQYTDATHNYSNLVGHSDSNAGKDMGHLLVTFHHNWYTTLCHERMPSVRFGTVHIYNTFFDSPGNNYCIRTRLYAQCLVENNYFKKVGNPWERYVTSAGGDPGLLHASGNILDDVIWHVGSDSDVVLIDGTDTVFTPPYAYTLDDAEDVPALVQYGAGADGKDGLPPHWWFGMYGDFDKSGFVDVDDFATFANYWKASNCEQLWDADYDEDCKVDNYELSLMAENWLYIAPDVTAPAVPTGFGAFAGNGVISLDWDDNSEEDLAGYNIYRSTTSGSGYTKLNGSHLSNSDYTDNSVINETTYYYVVTAVDESENESGYSNEVSAYPSIGSASVTIQENTAGFCGVEGIIDTKHAGYTGSGFCDSLNQNGAGINWNVNILADGIYTFTWRYALLSGDRTANLLINGSTVLSGISFPATGAWTAWNTVSTSPVILTTGVKTIRLQATTSNGLANIDYINIAGENLMPAGCQ
;
A
#
# COMPACT_ATOMS: atom_id res chain seq x y z
N MET A 1 44.51 46.33 -10.18
CA MET A 1 44.65 44.89 -9.82
C MET A 1 43.26 44.29 -9.92
N LYS A 2 42.89 43.54 -10.98
CA LYS A 2 43.12 42.09 -11.19
C LYS A 2 42.74 41.31 -9.89
N LYS A 3 41.75 40.42 -9.83
CA LYS A 3 41.36 39.34 -10.76
C LYS A 3 39.89 38.93 -10.60
N SER A 4 39.34 38.45 -11.72
CA SER A 4 38.17 37.59 -11.86
C SER A 4 38.50 36.15 -11.41
N TYR A 5 37.53 35.44 -10.84
CA TYR A 5 37.47 33.98 -10.86
C TYR A 5 36.01 33.54 -11.06
N PHE A 6 35.78 32.88 -12.20
CA PHE A 6 34.66 31.98 -12.44
C PHE A 6 34.70 30.82 -11.45
N LEU A 7 33.55 30.38 -10.93
CA LEU A 7 33.37 29.00 -10.48
C LEU A 7 32.04 28.48 -11.01
N THR A 8 32.13 27.67 -12.05
CA THR A 8 31.14 26.69 -12.48
C THR A 8 31.03 25.61 -11.40
N GLY A 9 29.83 25.40 -10.85
CA GLY A 9 29.53 24.32 -9.91
C GLY A 9 28.14 23.77 -10.19
N LEU A 10 28.11 22.64 -10.88
CA LEU A 10 26.95 21.81 -11.17
C LEU A 10 26.30 21.40 -9.83
N ILE A 11 25.08 21.88 -9.53
CA ILE A 11 24.27 21.36 -8.43
C ILE A 11 23.68 20.04 -8.91
N ILE A 12 24.37 18.93 -8.65
CA ILE A 12 23.73 17.62 -8.57
C ILE A 12 23.19 17.55 -7.13
N ALA A 13 21.91 17.88 -6.96
CA ALA A 13 21.19 17.49 -5.77
C ALA A 13 21.05 15.96 -5.83
N ILE A 14 22.01 15.26 -5.23
CA ILE A 14 21.79 13.86 -4.85
C ILE A 14 20.75 13.93 -3.75
N LEU A 15 19.51 13.50 -4.05
CA LEU A 15 18.57 13.10 -3.03
C LEU A 15 19.23 11.97 -2.23
N THR A 16 19.90 12.32 -1.14
CA THR A 16 20.15 11.37 -0.07
C THR A 16 18.81 11.22 0.64
N LEU A 17 18.01 10.26 0.20
CA LEU A 17 17.03 9.64 1.07
C LEU A 17 17.79 9.22 2.34
N SER A 18 17.45 9.82 3.47
CA SER A 18 17.90 9.36 4.78
C SER A 18 17.33 7.96 4.99
N VAL A 19 18.13 6.93 4.70
CA VAL A 19 17.86 5.58 5.16
C VAL A 19 18.05 5.61 6.68
N GLN A 20 16.96 5.60 7.44
CA GLN A 20 17.00 5.36 8.89
C GLN A 20 17.65 3.99 9.14
N ALA A 21 18.52 3.93 10.15
CA ALA A 21 19.53 2.89 10.28
C ALA A 21 19.22 1.97 11.47
N PHE A 22 18.61 0.83 11.17
CA PHE A 22 18.47 -0.28 12.10
C PHE A 22 19.81 -0.65 12.75
N ASP A 23 19.73 -1.36 13.88
CA ASP A 23 20.91 -1.91 14.56
C ASP A 23 21.89 -2.53 13.57
N SER A 24 23.14 -2.07 13.67
CA SER A 24 24.23 -2.48 12.78
C SER A 24 24.92 -3.76 13.26
N ALA A 25 24.59 -4.24 14.46
CA ALA A 25 25.11 -5.44 15.10
C ALA A 25 24.09 -6.00 16.11
N PRO A 26 24.09 -7.32 16.39
CA PRO A 26 23.20 -7.90 17.39
C PRO A 26 23.52 -7.40 18.80
N ILE A 27 22.48 -7.22 19.62
CA ILE A 27 22.59 -7.19 21.08
C ILE A 27 22.33 -8.62 21.60
N GLY A 28 23.05 -9.05 22.62
CA GLY A 28 22.89 -10.40 23.17
C GLY A 28 24.01 -11.37 22.81
N TRP A 29 23.73 -12.67 22.96
CA TRP A 29 24.72 -13.73 22.80
C TRP A 29 25.37 -13.78 21.41
N ALA A 30 24.69 -13.38 20.33
CA ALA A 30 25.31 -13.29 19.00
C ALA A 30 26.39 -12.19 18.88
N SER A 31 26.45 -11.23 19.81
CA SER A 31 27.56 -10.26 19.90
C SER A 31 28.86 -10.86 20.45
N MET A 32 28.76 -12.02 21.09
CA MET A 32 29.87 -12.72 21.74
C MET A 32 30.51 -13.75 20.79
N GLY A 33 31.53 -14.47 21.26
CA GLY A 33 32.12 -15.58 20.48
C GLY A 33 32.81 -15.18 19.17
N GLY A 34 33.16 -13.90 18.99
CA GLY A 34 33.68 -13.36 17.73
C GLY A 34 32.71 -12.44 16.99
N GLY A 35 31.45 -12.34 17.47
CA GLY A 35 30.40 -11.50 16.91
C GLY A 35 29.75 -12.10 15.66
N THR A 36 28.67 -11.48 15.20
CA THR A 36 27.97 -11.86 13.97
C THR A 36 28.01 -10.71 12.98
N THR A 37 28.72 -10.90 11.86
CA THR A 37 28.85 -9.94 10.76
C THR A 37 28.17 -10.41 9.48
N GLY A 38 27.72 -11.67 9.42
CA GLY A 38 27.05 -12.22 8.25
C GLY A 38 27.93 -12.18 7.00
N GLY A 39 27.37 -11.70 5.90
CA GLY A 39 28.03 -11.52 4.61
C GLY A 39 28.77 -10.19 4.44
N ALA A 40 29.08 -9.46 5.51
CA ALA A 40 29.80 -8.19 5.43
C ALA A 40 31.10 -8.30 4.61
N GLY A 41 31.35 -7.32 3.74
CA GLY A 41 32.49 -7.34 2.80
C GLY A 41 32.31 -8.27 1.59
N GLY A 42 31.19 -8.98 1.51
CA GLY A 42 30.81 -9.87 0.43
C GLY A 42 30.07 -9.22 -0.72
N MET A 43 29.75 -10.02 -1.75
CA MET A 43 28.96 -9.56 -2.88
C MET A 43 27.50 -9.38 -2.49
N VAL A 44 26.90 -8.26 -2.91
CA VAL A 44 25.47 -8.00 -2.77
C VAL A 44 24.75 -8.53 -4.00
N VAL A 45 23.73 -9.35 -3.80
CA VAL A 45 22.92 -9.95 -4.87
C VAL A 45 21.44 -9.81 -4.55
N THR A 46 20.62 -9.59 -5.57
CA THR A 46 19.16 -9.58 -5.43
C THR A 46 18.59 -10.77 -6.18
N VAL A 47 17.75 -11.55 -5.50
CA VAL A 47 17.14 -12.77 -6.05
C VAL A 47 15.61 -12.71 -5.95
N ASN A 48 14.93 -13.33 -6.90
CA ASN A 48 13.47 -13.42 -6.96
C ASN A 48 12.97 -14.83 -7.30
N ASN A 49 13.86 -15.82 -7.32
CA ASN A 49 13.54 -17.21 -7.64
C ASN A 49 14.40 -18.17 -6.80
N SER A 50 13.91 -19.40 -6.64
CA SER A 50 14.52 -20.40 -5.76
C SER A 50 15.88 -20.89 -6.26
N THR A 51 16.10 -20.99 -7.57
CA THR A 51 17.38 -21.43 -8.14
C THR A 51 18.52 -20.51 -7.73
N ASP A 52 18.34 -19.20 -7.93
CA ASP A 52 19.38 -18.21 -7.61
C ASP A 52 19.56 -18.07 -6.09
N PHE A 53 18.45 -18.06 -5.34
CA PHE A 53 18.51 -18.02 -3.88
C PHE A 53 19.32 -19.20 -3.32
N ILE A 54 18.98 -20.44 -3.72
CA ILE A 54 19.67 -21.66 -3.30
C ILE A 54 21.14 -21.62 -3.72
N TYR A 55 21.44 -21.15 -4.94
CA TYR A 55 22.81 -21.02 -5.41
C TYR A 55 23.65 -20.15 -4.47
N TYR A 56 23.18 -18.95 -4.11
CA TYR A 56 23.97 -18.03 -3.28
C TYR A 56 24.09 -18.47 -1.82
N VAL A 57 23.03 -19.00 -1.21
CA VAL A 57 23.09 -19.48 0.19
C VAL A 57 23.94 -20.75 0.34
N GLN A 58 24.11 -21.55 -0.73
CA GLN A 58 24.85 -22.82 -0.71
C GLN A 58 26.29 -22.77 -1.22
N GLN A 59 26.85 -21.60 -1.52
CA GLN A 59 28.22 -21.50 -2.04
C GLN A 59 29.25 -22.20 -1.14
N THR A 60 29.96 -23.17 -1.70
CA THR A 60 30.77 -24.14 -0.94
C THR A 60 32.05 -23.56 -0.34
N ASN A 61 32.52 -22.42 -0.84
CA ASN A 61 33.71 -21.74 -0.33
C ASN A 61 33.42 -20.85 0.88
N GLN A 62 32.16 -20.78 1.33
CA GLN A 62 31.71 -19.88 2.40
C GLN A 62 31.98 -18.40 2.08
N ASP A 63 32.04 -18.07 0.80
CA ASP A 63 32.21 -16.70 0.33
C ASP A 63 31.13 -15.82 0.97
N PRO A 64 31.48 -14.62 1.48
CA PRO A 64 30.51 -13.74 2.09
C PRO A 64 29.51 -13.24 1.03
N TYR A 65 28.21 -13.27 1.36
CA TYR A 65 27.15 -12.73 0.51
C TYR A 65 26.11 -11.97 1.31
N ILE A 66 25.68 -10.84 0.75
CA ILE A 66 24.45 -10.15 1.15
C ILE A 66 23.39 -10.47 0.09
N ILE A 67 22.34 -11.20 0.49
CA ILE A 67 21.34 -11.78 -0.40
C ILE A 67 20.01 -11.08 -0.12
N CYS A 68 19.61 -10.18 -1.01
CA CYS A 68 18.35 -9.47 -0.95
C CYS A 68 17.25 -10.27 -1.67
N VAL A 69 16.18 -10.61 -0.98
CA VAL A 69 15.04 -11.38 -1.49
C VAL A 69 13.95 -10.42 -1.91
N SER A 70 13.53 -10.48 -3.18
CA SER A 70 12.64 -9.47 -3.79
C SER A 70 11.31 -10.03 -4.28
N GLY A 71 11.06 -11.33 -4.11
CA GLY A 71 9.84 -11.98 -4.56
C GLY A 71 9.47 -13.17 -3.68
N ASN A 72 8.41 -13.87 -4.07
CA ASN A 72 7.89 -15.00 -3.30
C ASN A 72 8.58 -16.29 -3.74
N ILE A 73 9.44 -16.83 -2.86
CA ILE A 73 10.31 -17.96 -3.16
C ILE A 73 9.85 -19.19 -2.39
N ASN A 74 9.40 -20.22 -3.11
CA ASN A 74 9.19 -21.54 -2.53
C ASN A 74 10.47 -22.37 -2.66
N LEU A 75 10.98 -22.85 -1.53
CA LEU A 75 12.25 -23.59 -1.44
C LEU A 75 12.13 -25.08 -1.79
N GLY A 76 10.91 -25.59 -2.00
CA GLY A 76 10.66 -27.00 -2.28
C GLY A 76 10.55 -27.86 -1.02
N GLY A 77 10.77 -29.17 -1.16
CA GLY A 77 10.39 -30.16 -0.14
C GLY A 77 11.47 -30.55 0.89
N SER A 78 12.65 -29.93 0.85
CA SER A 78 13.79 -30.29 1.73
C SER A 78 14.42 -29.07 2.39
N SER A 79 15.18 -29.27 3.47
CA SER A 79 15.99 -28.22 4.08
C SER A 79 16.97 -27.61 3.10
N ILE A 80 16.90 -26.29 2.95
CA ILE A 80 17.90 -25.53 2.20
C ILE A 80 19.02 -25.17 3.16
N ARG A 81 20.17 -25.78 2.91
CA ARG A 81 21.40 -25.52 3.64
C ARG A 81 21.82 -24.06 3.49
N VAL A 82 22.10 -23.37 4.58
CA VAL A 82 22.69 -22.03 4.61
C VAL A 82 24.13 -22.14 5.06
N ARG A 83 25.07 -21.88 4.16
CA ARG A 83 26.51 -21.88 4.47
C ARG A 83 26.88 -20.66 5.31
N GLY A 84 28.05 -20.68 5.94
CA GLY A 84 28.50 -19.58 6.80
C GLY A 84 28.78 -18.29 6.01
N ASN A 85 28.80 -17.16 6.73
CA ASN A 85 29.03 -15.81 6.21
C ASN A 85 27.94 -15.32 5.24
N LYS A 86 26.67 -15.40 5.65
CA LYS A 86 25.53 -14.95 4.84
C LYS A 86 24.74 -13.88 5.59
N THR A 87 24.36 -12.84 4.88
CA THR A 87 23.31 -11.91 5.33
C THR A 87 22.16 -12.06 4.35
N ILE A 88 21.01 -12.56 4.80
CA ILE A 88 19.82 -12.75 3.99
C ILE A 88 18.80 -11.71 4.42
N ILE A 89 18.38 -10.85 3.49
CA ILE A 89 17.52 -9.69 3.75
C ILE A 89 16.26 -9.82 2.91
N GLY A 90 15.08 -9.79 3.52
CA GLY A 90 13.83 -9.64 2.79
C GLY A 90 13.62 -8.18 2.38
N LEU A 91 13.25 -7.95 1.13
CA LEU A 91 12.77 -6.64 0.67
C LEU A 91 11.25 -6.55 0.86
N PRO A 92 10.67 -5.34 0.88
CA PRO A 92 9.24 -5.14 1.06
C PRO A 92 8.40 -6.00 0.09
N GLY A 93 7.43 -6.73 0.63
CA GLY A 93 6.54 -7.61 -0.13
C GLY A 93 7.16 -8.95 -0.57
N SER A 94 8.39 -9.26 -0.18
CA SER A 94 9.00 -10.57 -0.41
C SER A 94 8.55 -11.60 0.62
N HIS A 95 8.59 -12.88 0.24
CA HIS A 95 8.15 -13.98 1.10
C HIS A 95 8.93 -15.26 0.79
N ILE A 96 9.21 -16.10 1.80
CA ILE A 96 9.83 -17.42 1.61
C ILE A 96 8.99 -18.53 2.25
N THR A 97 8.60 -19.51 1.44
CA THR A 97 8.00 -20.75 1.93
C THR A 97 9.05 -21.85 1.98
N GLY A 98 9.33 -22.40 3.17
CA GLY A 98 10.16 -23.58 3.37
C GLY A 98 11.10 -23.52 4.58
N ASN A 99 12.14 -24.36 4.58
CA ASN A 99 13.10 -24.48 5.68
C ASN A 99 14.50 -24.02 5.27
N LEU A 100 15.07 -23.09 6.04
CA LEU A 100 16.47 -22.70 6.00
C LEU A 100 17.22 -23.35 7.16
N LYS A 101 18.36 -23.98 6.88
CA LYS A 101 19.08 -24.77 7.88
C LYS A 101 20.58 -24.52 7.84
N SER A 102 21.15 -24.02 8.93
CA SER A 102 22.59 -24.06 9.21
C SER A 102 22.83 -25.25 10.14
N PHE A 103 23.56 -26.28 9.68
CA PHE A 103 23.61 -27.57 10.39
C PHE A 103 25.00 -28.05 10.80
N ARG A 104 26.02 -27.21 10.66
CA ARG A 104 27.39 -27.54 11.06
C ARG A 104 28.09 -26.33 11.66
N ALA A 105 29.12 -26.58 12.46
CA ALA A 105 29.93 -25.53 13.06
C ALA A 105 30.51 -24.53 12.04
N GLU A 106 30.90 -24.99 10.84
CA GLU A 106 31.42 -24.10 9.80
C GLU A 106 30.33 -23.22 9.14
N GLU A 107 29.06 -23.39 9.49
CA GLU A 107 27.90 -22.71 8.91
C GLU A 107 27.37 -21.59 9.79
N GLY A 108 28.23 -21.09 10.68
CA GLY A 108 27.97 -19.94 11.52
C GLY A 108 28.18 -18.59 10.85
N ASN A 109 28.10 -17.52 11.64
CA ASN A 109 28.21 -16.14 11.20
C ASN A 109 27.18 -15.79 10.12
N ASN A 110 25.89 -16.01 10.42
CA ASN A 110 24.79 -15.72 9.51
C ASN A 110 23.80 -14.72 10.13
N ILE A 111 23.26 -13.86 9.27
CA ILE A 111 22.24 -12.86 9.60
C ILE A 111 21.01 -13.13 8.73
N PHE A 112 19.84 -13.23 9.36
CA PHE A 112 18.53 -13.35 8.72
C PHE A 112 17.73 -12.12 9.12
N ARG A 113 17.36 -11.26 8.17
CA ARG A 113 16.67 -10.00 8.46
C ARG A 113 15.51 -9.71 7.53
N PHE A 114 14.44 -9.10 8.05
CA PHE A 114 13.28 -8.66 7.26
C PHE A 114 12.60 -9.77 6.45
N LEU A 115 12.77 -11.03 6.87
CA LEU A 115 12.19 -12.16 6.16
C LEU A 115 10.77 -12.42 6.64
N ASP A 116 9.81 -12.41 5.72
CA ASP A 116 8.50 -13.02 5.92
C ASP A 116 8.55 -14.48 5.47
N MET A 117 8.28 -15.41 6.39
CA MET A 117 8.46 -16.84 6.17
C MET A 117 7.31 -17.70 6.69
N ASP A 118 7.00 -18.76 5.94
CA ASP A 118 6.15 -19.86 6.41
C ASP A 118 6.76 -21.24 6.14
N ASN A 119 6.36 -22.23 6.94
CA ASN A 119 6.63 -23.64 6.63
C ASN A 119 5.47 -24.56 7.06
N LYS A 120 4.24 -24.20 6.67
CA LYS A 120 3.05 -24.96 7.08
C LYS A 120 3.10 -26.42 6.65
N ALA A 121 3.73 -26.67 5.52
CA ALA A 121 3.89 -28.00 4.93
C ALA A 121 4.89 -28.90 5.67
N LYS A 122 5.54 -28.41 6.75
CA LYS A 122 6.56 -29.16 7.52
C LYS A 122 7.69 -29.68 6.62
N VAL A 123 8.15 -28.90 5.63
CA VAL A 123 9.24 -29.35 4.76
C VAL A 123 10.57 -29.37 5.50
N GLY A 124 11.48 -30.27 5.12
CA GLY A 124 12.77 -30.42 5.80
C GLY A 124 12.61 -30.82 7.27
N ASP A 125 13.25 -30.07 8.17
CA ASP A 125 13.12 -30.25 9.61
C ASP A 125 11.74 -29.82 10.15
N GLY A 126 10.91 -29.17 9.33
CA GLY A 126 9.60 -28.64 9.72
C GLY A 126 9.65 -27.19 10.20
N ASP A 127 10.83 -26.69 10.56
CA ASP A 127 11.03 -25.31 11.02
C ASP A 127 11.05 -24.30 9.86
N CYS A 128 10.80 -23.03 10.11
CA CYS A 128 11.17 -21.99 9.13
C CYS A 128 12.70 -21.84 9.09
N ILE A 129 13.33 -21.68 10.25
CA ILE A 129 14.79 -21.64 10.41
C ILE A 129 15.23 -22.69 11.44
N THR A 130 16.19 -23.53 11.04
CA THR A 130 16.84 -24.50 11.92
C THR A 130 18.30 -24.11 12.13
N ILE A 131 18.69 -23.92 13.39
CA ILE A 131 20.07 -23.68 13.82
C ILE A 131 20.57 -24.92 14.56
N ASP A 132 21.47 -25.65 13.93
CA ASP A 132 21.90 -27.00 14.33
C ASP A 132 23.45 -27.02 14.26
N GLU A 133 24.13 -27.18 15.39
CA GLU A 133 25.61 -27.11 15.52
C GLU A 133 26.28 -25.76 15.12
N ALA A 134 25.57 -24.83 14.49
CA ALA A 134 26.11 -23.56 14.01
C ALA A 134 26.14 -22.48 15.10
N SER A 135 27.08 -21.54 14.99
CA SER A 135 27.25 -20.46 15.96
C SER A 135 27.23 -19.07 15.35
N ASN A 136 27.06 -18.03 16.19
CA ASN A 136 27.06 -16.64 15.77
C ASN A 136 25.96 -16.34 14.75
N ILE A 137 24.71 -16.59 15.16
CA ILE A 137 23.53 -16.40 14.32
C ILE A 137 22.67 -15.25 14.84
N TRP A 138 22.27 -14.36 13.95
CA TRP A 138 21.34 -13.28 14.26
C TRP A 138 20.09 -13.38 13.38
N VAL A 139 18.93 -13.56 14.01
CA VAL A 139 17.62 -13.52 13.34
C VAL A 139 16.91 -12.27 13.84
N ASP A 140 16.60 -11.34 12.94
CA ASP A 140 16.16 -10.01 13.35
C ASP A 140 15.10 -9.40 12.44
N HIS A 141 14.04 -8.80 13.00
CA HIS A 141 12.96 -8.23 12.18
C HIS A 141 12.36 -9.24 11.20
N CYS A 142 12.17 -10.49 11.58
CA CYS A 142 11.54 -11.50 10.73
C CYS A 142 10.09 -11.76 11.16
N THR A 143 9.21 -12.04 10.22
CA THR A 143 7.85 -12.52 10.48
C THR A 143 7.79 -14.01 10.16
N PHE A 144 7.34 -14.81 11.13
CA PHE A 144 7.14 -16.25 10.96
C PHE A 144 5.67 -16.59 11.14
N THR A 145 5.08 -17.17 10.10
CA THR A 145 3.70 -17.65 10.11
C THR A 145 3.67 -19.17 9.91
N ASP A 146 2.89 -19.90 10.69
CA ASP A 146 2.67 -21.34 10.49
C ASP A 146 3.97 -22.17 10.38
N GLY A 147 4.85 -22.06 11.38
CA GLY A 147 5.98 -22.98 11.53
C GLY A 147 5.47 -24.43 11.67
N GLY A 148 5.81 -25.29 10.72
CA GLY A 148 5.27 -26.63 10.65
C GLY A 148 5.66 -27.48 11.87
N ASP A 149 6.92 -27.42 12.29
CA ASP A 149 7.37 -27.85 13.62
C ASP A 149 7.66 -26.59 14.45
N GLY A 150 8.89 -26.08 14.48
CA GLY A 150 9.20 -24.75 15.03
C GLY A 150 9.01 -23.60 14.03
N CYS A 151 9.04 -22.37 14.52
CA CYS A 151 9.40 -21.20 13.71
C CYS A 151 10.92 -21.12 13.60
N VAL A 152 11.60 -20.98 14.75
CA VAL A 152 13.08 -20.93 14.83
C VAL A 152 13.57 -21.83 15.96
N ASP A 153 14.26 -22.91 15.60
CA ASP A 153 14.74 -23.91 16.54
C ASP A 153 16.27 -23.94 16.62
N VAL A 154 16.81 -24.06 17.84
CA VAL A 154 18.24 -24.05 18.16
C VAL A 154 18.63 -25.34 18.88
N LYS A 155 19.53 -26.15 18.31
CA LYS A 155 19.83 -27.49 18.82
C LYS A 155 21.27 -27.96 18.54
N ASN A 156 21.65 -29.08 19.17
CA ASN A 156 22.90 -29.80 18.92
C ASN A 156 24.16 -28.96 19.10
N GLY A 157 24.30 -28.26 20.23
CA GLY A 157 25.49 -27.47 20.51
C GLY A 157 25.63 -26.22 19.64
N ALA A 158 24.56 -25.80 18.94
CA ALA A 158 24.47 -24.44 18.40
C ALA A 158 24.73 -23.41 19.51
N ASP A 159 25.30 -22.26 19.16
CA ASP A 159 25.79 -21.33 20.17
C ASP A 159 25.84 -19.87 19.72
N TYR A 160 25.85 -18.92 20.66
CA TYR A 160 25.91 -17.49 20.35
C TYR A 160 24.82 -17.03 19.37
N VAL A 161 23.56 -17.17 19.78
CA VAL A 161 22.39 -16.83 18.96
C VAL A 161 21.61 -15.65 19.55
N THR A 162 21.19 -14.72 18.71
CA THR A 162 20.21 -13.67 19.06
C THR A 162 19.04 -13.76 18.11
N ILE A 163 17.83 -13.78 18.66
CA ILE A 163 16.56 -13.68 17.95
C ILE A 163 15.88 -12.41 18.48
N SER A 164 15.83 -11.37 17.66
CA SER A 164 15.38 -10.04 18.07
C SER A 164 14.32 -9.45 17.16
N TRP A 165 13.41 -8.64 17.68
CA TRP A 165 12.44 -7.92 16.85
C TRP A 165 11.64 -8.82 15.89
N CYS A 166 11.48 -10.11 16.20
CA CYS A 166 10.77 -11.04 15.32
C CYS A 166 9.30 -11.18 15.75
N LYS A 167 8.41 -11.34 14.78
CA LYS A 167 7.00 -11.63 15.00
C LYS A 167 6.71 -13.10 14.73
N PHE A 168 6.05 -13.76 15.68
CA PHE A 168 5.64 -15.15 15.62
C PHE A 168 4.12 -15.23 15.70
N GLN A 169 3.51 -15.90 14.72
CA GLN A 169 2.05 -16.06 14.67
C GLN A 169 1.67 -17.37 13.97
N TYR A 170 0.43 -17.81 14.22
CA TYR A 170 -0.16 -18.96 13.56
C TYR A 170 -1.56 -18.63 13.07
N THR A 171 -1.97 -19.31 12.00
CA THR A 171 -3.33 -19.26 11.44
C THR A 171 -4.10 -20.57 11.68
N ASP A 172 -3.41 -21.61 12.14
CA ASP A 172 -3.96 -22.94 12.41
C ASP A 172 -3.49 -23.45 13.78
N ALA A 173 -4.41 -24.02 14.56
CA ALA A 173 -4.16 -24.58 15.88
C ALA A 173 -3.68 -26.04 15.87
N THR A 174 -3.51 -26.65 14.69
CA THR A 174 -3.08 -28.06 14.57
C THR A 174 -1.63 -28.27 15.05
N HIS A 175 -0.74 -27.31 14.79
CA HIS A 175 0.62 -27.26 15.32
C HIS A 175 1.09 -25.81 15.43
N ASN A 176 1.40 -25.37 16.65
CA ASN A 176 1.67 -23.95 16.95
C ASN A 176 2.69 -23.76 18.09
N TYR A 177 3.80 -24.50 17.99
CA TYR A 177 4.90 -24.49 18.96
C TYR A 177 6.07 -23.69 18.39
N SER A 178 6.42 -22.56 19.00
CA SER A 178 7.17 -21.53 18.28
C SER A 178 8.68 -21.73 18.24
N ASN A 179 9.35 -21.93 19.37
CA ASN A 179 10.81 -21.96 19.44
C ASN A 179 11.32 -22.97 20.47
N LEU A 180 12.09 -23.95 20.00
CA LEU A 180 12.78 -24.91 20.83
C LEU A 180 14.26 -24.56 20.96
N VAL A 181 14.78 -24.61 22.19
CA VAL A 181 16.21 -24.56 22.48
C VAL A 181 16.60 -25.87 23.18
N GLY A 182 17.35 -26.72 22.47
CA GLY A 182 17.72 -28.06 22.93
C GLY A 182 16.61 -29.10 22.71
N HIS A 183 16.87 -30.04 21.81
CA HIS A 183 15.84 -30.93 21.26
C HIS A 183 15.58 -32.21 22.09
N SER A 184 16.50 -32.62 22.97
CA SER A 184 16.40 -33.91 23.67
C SER A 184 17.10 -33.91 25.02
N ASP A 185 16.43 -34.45 26.05
CA ASP A 185 17.01 -34.64 27.39
C ASP A 185 18.26 -35.53 27.38
N SER A 186 18.42 -36.38 26.36
CA SER A 186 19.57 -37.28 26.23
C SER A 186 20.77 -36.65 25.51
N ASN A 187 20.68 -35.38 25.11
CA ASN A 187 21.71 -34.71 24.29
C ASN A 187 22.72 -33.89 25.11
N ALA A 188 22.83 -34.14 26.42
CA ALA A 188 23.76 -33.43 27.30
C ALA A 188 25.20 -33.46 26.79
N GLY A 189 25.63 -34.53 26.10
CA GLY A 189 26.98 -34.63 25.55
C GLY A 189 27.32 -33.61 24.45
N LYS A 190 26.31 -32.98 23.83
CA LYS A 190 26.49 -31.90 22.85
C LYS A 190 26.00 -30.55 23.35
N ASP A 191 24.90 -30.52 24.12
CA ASP A 191 24.22 -29.25 24.47
C ASP A 191 24.72 -28.64 25.78
N MET A 192 25.37 -29.42 26.66
CA MET A 192 25.88 -28.89 27.93
C MET A 192 27.00 -27.87 27.70
N GLY A 193 26.83 -26.66 28.23
CA GLY A 193 27.77 -25.55 28.05
C GLY A 193 27.63 -24.80 26.72
N HIS A 194 26.61 -25.11 25.93
CA HIS A 194 26.26 -24.46 24.67
C HIS A 194 24.83 -23.87 24.75
N LEU A 195 24.20 -23.63 23.60
CA LEU A 195 22.84 -23.09 23.49
C LEU A 195 22.71 -21.74 24.22
N LEU A 196 23.71 -20.86 24.05
CA LEU A 196 23.66 -19.49 24.52
C LEU A 196 22.78 -18.66 23.57
N VAL A 197 21.54 -18.36 23.99
CA VAL A 197 20.53 -17.74 23.13
C VAL A 197 19.91 -16.50 23.78
N THR A 198 19.74 -15.43 23.02
CA THR A 198 19.00 -14.23 23.47
C THR A 198 17.73 -14.08 22.66
N PHE A 199 16.61 -13.84 23.35
CA PHE A 199 15.35 -13.40 22.77
C PHE A 199 15.09 -11.99 23.29
N HIS A 200 14.93 -11.01 22.40
CA HIS A 200 14.46 -9.70 22.85
C HIS A 200 13.58 -8.98 21.85
N HIS A 201 12.67 -8.14 22.34
CA HIS A 201 11.81 -7.35 21.49
C HIS A 201 10.98 -8.19 20.49
N ASN A 202 10.76 -9.46 20.79
CA ASN A 202 9.97 -10.34 19.93
C ASN A 202 8.48 -10.19 20.27
N TRP A 203 7.63 -10.47 19.28
CA TRP A 203 6.19 -10.51 19.44
C TRP A 203 5.67 -11.93 19.25
N TYR A 204 5.21 -12.55 20.33
CA TYR A 204 4.43 -13.79 20.25
C TYR A 204 2.95 -13.43 20.27
N THR A 205 2.27 -13.61 19.14
CA THR A 205 0.87 -13.24 18.99
C THR A 205 0.01 -14.41 18.54
N THR A 206 -1.25 -14.12 18.25
CA THR A 206 -2.27 -14.94 17.56
C THR A 206 -1.88 -16.41 17.39
N LEU A 207 -2.50 -17.26 18.21
CA LEU A 207 -2.43 -18.72 18.16
C LEU A 207 -1.05 -19.33 18.45
N CYS A 208 -0.01 -18.58 18.82
CA CYS A 208 1.15 -19.17 19.50
C CYS A 208 0.67 -19.90 20.77
N HIS A 209 0.95 -21.20 20.90
CA HIS A 209 0.39 -22.01 21.99
C HIS A 209 1.43 -22.51 22.99
N GLU A 210 2.63 -22.83 22.52
CA GLU A 210 3.72 -23.34 23.35
C GLU A 210 5.09 -22.91 22.86
N ARG A 211 6.10 -23.14 23.69
CA ARG A 211 7.52 -23.00 23.38
C ARG A 211 7.88 -21.58 22.95
N MET A 212 7.72 -20.62 23.86
CA MET A 212 8.04 -19.21 23.62
C MET A 212 9.15 -18.69 24.56
N PRO A 213 10.36 -19.30 24.64
CA PRO A 213 10.82 -20.59 24.12
C PRO A 213 10.64 -21.75 25.13
N SER A 214 10.89 -22.99 24.68
CA SER A 214 11.13 -24.15 25.58
C SER A 214 12.62 -24.51 25.58
N VAL A 215 13.27 -24.53 26.75
CA VAL A 215 14.74 -24.55 26.87
C VAL A 215 15.25 -25.76 27.64
N ARG A 216 16.26 -26.46 27.10
CA ARG A 216 17.09 -27.47 27.77
C ARG A 216 18.56 -27.07 27.68
N PHE A 217 19.32 -27.31 28.75
CA PHE A 217 20.78 -27.09 28.91
C PHE A 217 21.30 -25.65 28.71
N GLY A 218 20.67 -24.89 27.82
CA GLY A 218 21.09 -23.57 27.40
C GLY A 218 20.97 -22.51 28.47
N THR A 219 21.70 -21.44 28.23
CA THR A 219 21.69 -20.22 29.03
C THR A 219 21.01 -19.14 28.21
N VAL A 220 19.74 -18.87 28.52
CA VAL A 220 18.85 -18.08 27.66
C VAL A 220 18.44 -16.80 28.35
N HIS A 221 18.63 -15.67 27.67
CA HIS A 221 18.20 -14.35 28.14
C HIS A 221 16.96 -13.93 27.34
N ILE A 222 15.88 -13.58 28.01
CA ILE A 222 14.58 -13.27 27.41
C ILE A 222 14.14 -11.92 27.98
N TYR A 223 14.19 -10.84 27.20
CA TYR A 223 13.85 -9.51 27.72
C TYR A 223 13.08 -8.63 26.74
N ASN A 224 12.32 -7.66 27.26
CA ASN A 224 11.48 -6.74 26.48
C ASN A 224 10.66 -7.44 25.37
N THR A 225 10.22 -8.66 25.58
CA THR A 225 9.40 -9.45 24.64
C THR A 225 7.93 -9.29 24.99
N PHE A 226 7.07 -9.16 23.97
CA PHE A 226 5.63 -9.06 24.14
C PHE A 226 4.96 -10.41 23.86
N PHE A 227 4.29 -10.96 24.88
CA PHE A 227 3.51 -12.18 24.81
C PHE A 227 2.01 -11.83 24.82
N ASP A 228 1.35 -11.93 23.67
CA ASP A 228 -0.04 -11.54 23.44
C ASP A 228 -0.77 -12.62 22.61
N SER A 229 -0.84 -13.83 23.17
CA SER A 229 -1.50 -14.97 22.54
C SER A 229 -2.49 -15.64 23.50
N PRO A 230 -3.69 -15.06 23.68
CA PRO A 230 -4.69 -15.60 24.59
C PRO A 230 -5.07 -17.05 24.25
N GLY A 231 -5.22 -17.88 25.29
CA GLY A 231 -5.55 -19.31 25.13
C GLY A 231 -4.34 -20.21 24.82
N ASN A 232 -3.12 -19.69 24.89
CA ASN A 232 -1.91 -20.52 24.89
C ASN A 232 -1.85 -21.42 26.13
N ASN A 233 -1.03 -22.48 26.05
CA ASN A 233 -0.79 -23.37 27.19
C ASN A 233 0.26 -22.80 28.14
N TYR A 234 1.43 -22.41 27.62
CA TYR A 234 2.48 -21.71 28.35
C TYR A 234 3.32 -20.85 27.39
N CYS A 235 4.00 -19.84 27.91
CA CYS A 235 4.99 -19.07 27.17
C CYS A 235 6.38 -19.71 27.33
N ILE A 236 7.07 -19.45 28.44
CA ILE A 236 8.46 -19.89 28.66
C ILE A 236 8.47 -21.21 29.44
N ARG A 237 9.23 -22.21 28.99
CA ARG A 237 9.40 -23.46 29.74
C ARG A 237 10.86 -23.79 29.94
N THR A 238 11.29 -23.84 31.19
CA THR A 238 12.61 -24.36 31.55
C THR A 238 12.54 -25.88 31.69
N ARG A 239 13.59 -26.55 31.20
CA ARG A 239 13.75 -28.00 31.28
C ARG A 239 15.16 -28.32 31.76
N LEU A 240 15.54 -29.59 31.69
CA LEU A 240 16.79 -30.15 32.20
C LEU A 240 18.02 -29.22 32.00
N TYR A 241 18.67 -28.84 33.11
CA TYR A 241 19.85 -27.94 33.20
C TYR A 241 19.75 -26.55 32.54
N ALA A 242 18.58 -26.13 32.06
CA ALA A 242 18.42 -24.80 31.48
C ALA A 242 18.63 -23.70 32.53
N GLN A 243 19.08 -22.52 32.10
CA GLN A 243 19.06 -21.31 32.90
C GLN A 243 18.40 -20.21 32.07
N CYS A 244 17.26 -19.69 32.52
CA CYS A 244 16.57 -18.59 31.88
C CYS A 244 16.57 -17.33 32.76
N LEU A 245 17.01 -16.21 32.19
CA LEU A 245 16.82 -14.89 32.76
C LEU A 245 15.72 -14.17 31.98
N VAL A 246 14.67 -13.74 32.66
CA VAL A 246 13.42 -13.21 32.07
C VAL A 246 13.17 -11.80 32.61
N GLU A 247 13.51 -10.76 31.86
CA GLU A 247 13.52 -9.37 32.35
C GLU A 247 12.61 -8.43 31.55
N ASN A 248 11.85 -7.57 32.22
CA ASN A 248 11.04 -6.50 31.61
C ASN A 248 10.21 -6.94 30.38
N ASN A 249 9.62 -8.13 30.41
CA ASN A 249 8.70 -8.59 29.37
C ASN A 249 7.26 -8.20 29.73
N TYR A 250 6.38 -8.15 28.74
CA TYR A 250 4.94 -7.93 28.96
C TYR A 250 4.17 -9.19 28.57
N PHE A 251 3.42 -9.75 29.52
CA PHE A 251 2.56 -10.91 29.33
C PHE A 251 1.10 -10.47 29.41
N LYS A 252 0.36 -10.56 28.31
CA LYS A 252 -1.03 -10.12 28.19
C LYS A 252 -1.95 -11.29 27.93
N LYS A 253 -2.84 -11.60 28.88
CA LYS A 253 -3.92 -12.60 28.72
C LYS A 253 -3.44 -14.02 28.35
N VAL A 254 -2.18 -14.32 28.63
CA VAL A 254 -1.57 -15.61 28.34
C VAL A 254 -1.73 -16.58 29.50
N GLY A 255 -1.80 -17.87 29.18
CA GLY A 255 -1.62 -18.97 30.11
C GLY A 255 -0.14 -19.19 30.43
N ASN A 256 0.17 -19.44 31.71
CA ASN A 256 1.50 -19.73 32.27
C ASN A 256 2.64 -18.93 31.60
N PRO A 257 2.87 -17.67 32.02
CA PRO A 257 4.01 -16.86 31.56
C PRO A 257 5.34 -17.60 31.59
N TRP A 258 5.54 -18.42 32.61
CA TRP A 258 6.64 -19.37 32.67
C TRP A 258 6.29 -20.60 33.48
N GLU A 259 6.99 -21.69 33.23
CA GLU A 259 6.90 -22.91 34.01
C GLU A 259 8.18 -23.75 33.91
N ARG A 260 8.27 -24.79 34.73
CA ARG A 260 9.35 -25.77 34.74
C ARG A 260 8.82 -27.14 34.39
N TYR A 261 9.55 -27.85 33.54
CA TYR A 261 9.33 -29.27 33.29
C TYR A 261 10.43 -30.10 33.96
N VAL A 262 10.03 -30.93 34.92
CA VAL A 262 10.89 -31.83 35.68
C VAL A 262 10.82 -33.22 35.04
N THR A 263 11.85 -33.57 34.27
CA THR A 263 11.88 -34.85 33.55
C THR A 263 12.07 -36.05 34.48
N SER A 264 11.38 -37.15 34.17
CA SER A 264 11.61 -38.45 34.82
C SER A 264 13.00 -39.04 34.50
N ALA A 265 13.73 -38.49 33.52
CA ALA A 265 15.07 -38.94 33.13
C ALA A 265 16.16 -38.65 34.19
N GLY A 266 15.86 -37.83 35.21
CA GLY A 266 16.81 -37.38 36.22
C GLY A 266 17.73 -36.24 35.74
N GLY A 267 18.52 -35.69 36.67
CA GLY A 267 19.37 -34.51 36.46
C GLY A 267 18.77 -33.21 37.01
N ASP A 268 19.53 -32.11 36.95
CA ASP A 268 19.12 -30.87 37.63
C ASP A 268 17.96 -30.19 36.89
N PRO A 269 16.92 -29.73 37.62
CA PRO A 269 15.82 -28.99 37.03
C PRO A 269 16.31 -27.66 36.44
N GLY A 270 15.66 -27.20 35.37
CA GLY A 270 15.96 -25.89 34.78
C GLY A 270 15.65 -24.75 35.73
N LEU A 271 16.50 -23.73 35.77
CA LEU A 271 16.39 -22.56 36.63
C LEU A 271 15.79 -21.38 35.86
N LEU A 272 14.98 -20.57 36.53
CA LEU A 272 14.42 -19.34 35.97
C LEU A 272 14.48 -18.20 36.98
N HIS A 273 15.01 -17.06 36.55
CA HIS A 273 14.89 -15.80 37.25
C HIS A 273 14.01 -14.85 36.45
N ALA A 274 12.97 -14.30 37.08
CA ALA A 274 12.05 -13.33 36.49
C ALA A 274 12.11 -12.01 37.27
N SER A 275 12.37 -10.90 36.58
CA SER A 275 12.48 -9.55 37.16
C SER A 275 11.79 -8.53 36.25
N GLY A 276 11.13 -7.52 36.84
CA GLY A 276 10.57 -6.38 36.10
C GLY A 276 9.47 -6.68 35.07
N ASN A 277 8.98 -7.92 34.96
CA ASN A 277 7.95 -8.29 33.99
C ASN A 277 6.55 -7.79 34.41
N ILE A 278 5.71 -7.43 33.44
CA ILE A 278 4.29 -7.14 33.65
C ILE A 278 3.45 -8.38 33.35
N LEU A 279 2.57 -8.71 34.30
CA LEU A 279 1.63 -9.81 34.21
C LEU A 279 0.19 -9.26 34.13
N ASP A 280 -0.26 -8.95 32.92
CA ASP A 280 -1.56 -8.36 32.63
C ASP A 280 -2.58 -9.46 32.29
N ASP A 281 -3.52 -9.69 33.22
CA ASP A 281 -4.62 -10.67 33.08
C ASP A 281 -4.15 -12.10 32.73
N VAL A 282 -2.99 -12.50 33.26
CA VAL A 282 -2.40 -13.83 33.00
C VAL A 282 -3.14 -14.92 33.79
N ILE A 283 -3.19 -16.11 33.20
CA ILE A 283 -3.82 -17.29 33.81
C ILE A 283 -2.74 -18.27 34.23
N TRP A 284 -2.74 -18.66 35.50
CA TRP A 284 -1.89 -19.73 36.01
C TRP A 284 -2.70 -21.01 36.16
N HIS A 285 -2.31 -22.06 35.45
CA HIS A 285 -2.95 -23.38 35.55
C HIS A 285 -1.93 -24.50 35.73
N VAL A 286 -2.29 -25.44 36.60
CA VAL A 286 -1.57 -26.71 36.74
C VAL A 286 -2.24 -27.70 35.80
N GLY A 287 -1.53 -28.11 34.76
CA GLY A 287 -2.01 -29.10 33.81
C GLY A 287 -2.14 -30.51 34.44
N SER A 288 -2.65 -31.47 33.67
CA SER A 288 -2.68 -32.88 34.08
C SER A 288 -1.31 -33.57 34.05
N ASP A 289 -0.31 -32.91 33.47
CA ASP A 289 1.06 -33.39 33.41
C ASP A 289 1.76 -33.16 34.74
N SER A 290 2.02 -34.24 35.49
CA SER A 290 2.65 -34.18 36.81
C SER A 290 4.10 -33.72 36.77
N ASP A 291 4.73 -33.73 35.59
CA ASP A 291 6.11 -33.32 35.40
C ASP A 291 6.21 -31.80 35.20
N VAL A 292 5.09 -31.10 34.98
CA VAL A 292 5.03 -29.64 34.91
C VAL A 292 4.83 -29.04 36.31
N VAL A 293 5.68 -28.09 36.66
CA VAL A 293 5.68 -27.39 37.94
C VAL A 293 5.67 -25.89 37.70
N LEU A 294 4.70 -25.20 38.31
CA LEU A 294 4.70 -23.74 38.37
C LEU A 294 5.79 -23.27 39.33
N ILE A 295 6.55 -22.27 38.90
CA ILE A 295 7.66 -21.71 39.67
C ILE A 295 7.47 -20.20 39.80
N ASP A 296 7.93 -19.64 40.91
CA ASP A 296 7.85 -18.20 41.17
C ASP A 296 8.88 -17.37 40.37
N GLY A 297 9.85 -18.02 39.74
CA GLY A 297 10.90 -17.37 38.96
C GLY A 297 11.96 -16.68 39.83
N THR A 298 12.25 -17.22 41.03
CA THR A 298 13.19 -16.59 41.97
C THR A 298 14.57 -17.24 42.01
N ASP A 299 14.86 -18.19 41.11
CA ASP A 299 16.15 -18.88 41.11
C ASP A 299 17.30 -17.90 40.86
N THR A 300 18.50 -18.26 41.31
CA THR A 300 19.71 -17.56 40.89
C THR A 300 20.19 -18.15 39.57
N VAL A 301 20.31 -17.30 38.56
CA VAL A 301 20.83 -17.66 37.23
C VAL A 301 22.04 -16.79 36.89
N PHE A 302 22.59 -16.97 35.69
CA PHE A 302 23.68 -16.18 35.15
C PHE A 302 23.38 -14.66 35.09
N THR A 303 24.44 -13.86 35.01
CA THR A 303 24.38 -12.45 34.61
C THR A 303 24.83 -12.34 33.15
N PRO A 304 24.09 -11.63 32.27
CA PRO A 304 24.50 -11.48 30.88
C PRO A 304 25.91 -10.86 30.76
N PRO A 305 26.83 -11.45 29.97
CA PRO A 305 28.20 -10.95 29.85
C PRO A 305 28.38 -9.84 28.80
N TYR A 306 27.29 -9.37 28.19
CA TYR A 306 27.25 -8.33 27.17
C TYR A 306 26.48 -7.11 27.67
N ALA A 307 26.72 -5.95 27.06
CA ALA A 307 25.97 -4.74 27.36
C ALA A 307 24.57 -4.79 26.72
N TYR A 308 23.57 -4.34 27.46
CA TYR A 308 22.18 -4.16 27.01
C TYR A 308 21.51 -3.10 27.88
N THR A 309 20.41 -2.55 27.40
CA THR A 309 19.52 -1.68 28.17
C THR A 309 18.15 -2.35 28.17
N LEU A 310 17.44 -2.22 29.29
CA LEU A 310 16.06 -2.64 29.38
C LEU A 310 15.18 -1.43 29.13
N ASP A 311 14.25 -1.55 28.19
CA ASP A 311 13.13 -0.63 28.10
C ASP A 311 12.16 -0.87 29.27
N ASP A 312 11.35 0.13 29.60
CA ASP A 312 10.30 -0.06 30.59
C ASP A 312 9.35 -1.16 30.09
N ALA A 313 8.97 -2.07 30.99
CA ALA A 313 8.06 -3.15 30.65
C ALA A 313 6.70 -2.60 30.18
N GLU A 314 6.27 -1.43 30.67
CA GLU A 314 5.02 -0.77 30.25
C GLU A 314 5.03 -0.38 28.77
N ASP A 315 6.20 -0.02 28.23
CA ASP A 315 6.41 0.38 26.84
C ASP A 315 6.65 -0.82 25.90
N VAL A 316 6.74 -2.04 26.42
CA VAL A 316 7.05 -3.20 25.58
C VAL A 316 5.97 -3.52 24.53
N PRO A 317 4.67 -3.57 24.85
CA PRO A 317 3.63 -3.87 23.85
C PRO A 317 3.73 -2.93 22.65
N ALA A 318 3.93 -1.67 22.99
CA ALA A 318 4.09 -0.52 22.14
C ALA A 318 5.28 -0.61 21.18
N LEU A 319 6.47 -0.69 21.76
CA LEU A 319 7.74 -0.83 21.05
C LEU A 319 7.70 -2.02 20.10
N VAL A 320 7.28 -3.17 20.63
CA VAL A 320 7.31 -4.45 19.91
C VAL A 320 6.28 -4.49 18.79
N GLN A 321 5.07 -3.95 18.97
CA GLN A 321 4.06 -3.95 17.90
C GLN A 321 4.44 -3.08 16.69
N TYR A 322 5.24 -2.03 16.89
CA TYR A 322 5.78 -1.20 15.79
C TYR A 322 7.03 -1.79 15.16
N GLY A 323 7.97 -2.25 16.00
CA GLY A 323 9.29 -2.64 15.55
C GLY A 323 9.40 -4.09 15.12
N ALA A 324 8.60 -5.01 15.66
CA ALA A 324 8.80 -6.43 15.40
C ALA A 324 8.16 -6.90 14.07
N GLY A 325 8.89 -7.74 13.34
CA GLY A 325 8.44 -8.36 12.09
C GLY A 325 9.16 -7.85 10.85
N ALA A 326 8.90 -8.50 9.72
CA ALA A 326 9.49 -8.19 8.40
C ALA A 326 9.11 -6.81 7.86
N ASP A 327 7.93 -6.32 8.24
CA ASP A 327 7.40 -4.98 7.98
C ASP A 327 7.69 -3.99 9.12
N GLY A 328 8.35 -4.46 10.18
CA GLY A 328 8.74 -3.71 11.36
C GLY A 328 9.54 -2.46 11.02
N LYS A 329 9.34 -1.41 11.83
CA LYS A 329 9.94 -0.10 11.63
C LYS A 329 11.05 0.15 12.65
N ASP A 330 12.07 0.90 12.22
CA ASP A 330 13.20 1.24 13.08
C ASP A 330 12.89 2.39 14.05
N GLY A 331 13.56 2.38 15.19
CA GLY A 331 13.45 3.40 16.23
C GLY A 331 12.28 3.22 17.18
N LEU A 332 12.14 4.17 18.10
CA LEU A 332 10.97 4.20 18.95
C LEU A 332 9.74 4.41 18.06
N PRO A 333 8.65 3.67 18.34
CA PRO A 333 7.41 3.87 17.65
C PRO A 333 6.99 5.33 17.78
N PRO A 334 6.41 5.92 16.73
CA PRO A 334 6.16 7.33 16.71
C PRO A 334 5.29 7.69 17.89
N HIS A 335 5.64 8.80 18.51
CA HIS A 335 5.16 9.18 19.82
C HIS A 335 3.62 9.33 19.94
N TRP A 336 2.93 9.46 18.80
CA TRP A 336 1.47 9.42 18.68
C TRP A 336 0.85 8.01 18.81
N TRP A 337 1.64 6.94 18.96
CA TRP A 337 1.17 5.57 19.20
C TRP A 337 1.13 5.21 20.72
N PHE A 338 1.72 6.00 21.65
CA PHE A 338 1.79 5.65 23.11
C PHE A 338 1.23 6.64 24.11
N GLY A 339 0.23 7.44 23.76
CA GLY A 339 -0.51 8.20 24.78
C GLY A 339 0.32 9.21 25.59
N MET A 340 1.59 9.45 25.23
CA MET A 340 2.42 10.50 25.83
C MET A 340 2.13 11.88 25.21
N TYR A 341 1.13 11.99 24.32
CA TYR A 341 0.80 13.19 23.54
C TYR A 341 -0.69 13.56 23.55
N GLY A 342 -1.39 13.24 24.64
CA GLY A 342 -2.76 13.71 24.84
C GLY A 342 -3.87 12.70 24.52
N ASP A 343 -3.57 11.39 24.53
CA ASP A 343 -4.57 10.32 24.65
C ASP A 343 -4.58 9.88 26.13
N PHE A 344 -5.10 10.76 26.98
CA PHE A 344 -5.12 10.60 28.43
C PHE A 344 -6.10 9.52 28.88
N ASP A 345 -7.07 9.17 28.05
CA ASP A 345 -8.05 8.12 28.34
C ASP A 345 -7.70 6.74 27.75
N LYS A 346 -6.59 6.66 26.99
CA LYS A 346 -6.04 5.45 26.36
C LYS A 346 -7.00 4.83 25.33
N SER A 347 -7.83 5.65 24.70
CA SER A 347 -8.80 5.24 23.67
C SER A 347 -8.16 5.00 22.31
N GLY A 348 -6.94 5.50 22.08
CA GLY A 348 -6.24 5.48 20.80
C GLY A 348 -6.51 6.69 19.92
N PHE A 349 -7.20 7.72 20.43
CA PHE A 349 -7.47 8.99 19.75
C PHE A 349 -7.06 10.17 20.66
N VAL A 350 -6.73 11.33 20.09
CA VAL A 350 -6.56 12.58 20.83
C VAL A 350 -7.78 13.44 20.52
N ASP A 351 -8.74 13.47 21.43
CA ASP A 351 -10.03 14.14 21.22
C ASP A 351 -10.49 15.00 22.42
N VAL A 352 -11.79 15.35 22.45
CA VAL A 352 -12.35 16.22 23.47
C VAL A 352 -12.40 15.57 24.86
N ASP A 353 -12.46 14.24 24.92
CA ASP A 353 -12.51 13.48 26.16
C ASP A 353 -11.10 13.43 26.81
N ASP A 354 -10.04 13.46 26.01
CA ASP A 354 -8.68 13.66 26.50
C ASP A 354 -8.42 15.04 27.03
N PHE A 355 -8.95 16.08 26.36
CA PHE A 355 -8.89 17.45 26.88
C PHE A 355 -9.60 17.56 28.24
N ALA A 356 -10.74 16.88 28.38
CA ALA A 356 -11.46 16.84 29.65
C ALA A 356 -10.63 16.15 30.75
N THR A 357 -9.85 15.13 30.38
CA THR A 357 -8.94 14.41 31.27
C THR A 357 -7.71 15.27 31.62
N PHE A 358 -7.08 15.92 30.64
CA PHE A 358 -5.99 16.89 30.84
C PHE A 358 -6.40 18.04 31.77
N ALA A 359 -7.60 18.59 31.56
CA ALA A 359 -8.12 19.70 32.37
C ALA A 359 -8.32 19.35 33.85
N ASN A 360 -8.39 18.06 34.22
CA ASN A 360 -8.45 17.64 35.61
C ASN A 360 -7.09 17.80 36.32
N TYR A 361 -5.98 17.71 35.60
CA TYR A 361 -4.62 17.91 36.15
C TYR A 361 -4.36 19.37 36.53
N TRP A 362 -5.05 20.35 35.92
CA TRP A 362 -4.99 21.77 36.32
C TRP A 362 -5.45 22.02 37.78
N LYS A 363 -6.20 21.08 38.36
CA LYS A 363 -6.69 21.15 39.75
C LYS A 363 -5.89 20.29 40.71
N ALA A 364 -4.98 19.46 40.20
CA ALA A 364 -4.10 18.66 41.03
C ALA A 364 -3.03 19.56 41.67
N SER A 365 -2.70 19.25 42.93
CA SER A 365 -1.75 20.02 43.75
C SER A 365 -0.62 19.16 44.31
N ASN A 366 -0.65 17.86 43.99
CA ASN A 366 0.39 16.91 44.32
C ASN A 366 1.17 16.59 43.04
N CYS A 367 2.48 16.81 43.06
CA CYS A 367 3.36 16.55 41.92
C CYS A 367 3.33 15.06 41.48
N GLU A 368 3.12 14.15 42.43
CA GLU A 368 2.96 12.71 42.16
C GLU A 368 1.65 12.37 41.43
N GLN A 369 0.76 13.33 41.19
CA GLN A 369 -0.47 13.14 40.41
C GLN A 369 -0.37 13.78 39.03
N LEU A 370 0.78 14.38 38.70
CA LEU A 370 0.98 15.17 37.48
C LEU A 370 1.89 14.50 36.46
N TRP A 371 2.51 13.35 36.78
CA TRP A 371 3.51 12.70 35.91
C TRP A 371 3.05 12.48 34.46
N ASP A 372 1.76 12.24 34.26
CA ASP A 372 1.20 12.02 32.91
C ASP A 372 1.00 13.32 32.11
N ALA A 373 1.01 14.49 32.78
CA ALA A 373 0.64 15.80 32.20
C ALA A 373 1.68 16.93 32.40
N ASP A 374 2.70 16.72 33.24
CA ASP A 374 3.79 17.66 33.58
C ASP A 374 5.05 17.31 32.78
N TYR A 375 5.08 17.77 31.52
CA TYR A 375 6.08 17.37 30.53
C TYR A 375 7.48 17.96 30.78
N ASP A 376 7.59 19.03 31.56
CA ASP A 376 8.89 19.64 31.92
C ASP A 376 9.32 19.40 33.37
N GLU A 377 8.57 18.54 34.08
CA GLU A 377 8.81 18.09 35.45
C GLU A 377 8.90 19.24 36.47
N ASP A 378 8.18 20.34 36.25
CA ASP A 378 8.21 21.52 37.11
C ASP A 378 7.20 21.47 38.28
N CYS A 379 6.48 20.34 38.40
CA CYS A 379 5.37 20.08 39.30
C CYS A 379 4.14 20.95 39.06
N LYS A 380 3.93 21.42 37.83
CA LYS A 380 2.72 22.15 37.41
C LYS A 380 2.27 21.68 36.03
N VAL A 381 0.98 21.88 35.79
CA VAL A 381 0.41 21.86 34.44
C VAL A 381 0.02 23.28 34.14
N ASP A 382 0.74 23.91 33.22
CA ASP A 382 0.54 25.30 32.86
C ASP A 382 0.40 25.51 31.33
N ASN A 383 0.57 26.75 30.88
CA ASN A 383 0.40 27.08 29.48
C ASN A 383 1.49 26.46 28.60
N TYR A 384 2.62 26.04 29.16
CA TYR A 384 3.68 25.32 28.47
C TYR A 384 3.20 23.91 28.10
N GLU A 385 2.70 23.12 29.07
CA GLU A 385 2.11 21.79 28.83
C GLU A 385 0.91 21.90 27.89
N LEU A 386 0.06 22.92 28.08
CA LEU A 386 -1.08 23.18 27.21
C LEU A 386 -0.64 23.54 25.78
N SER A 387 0.45 24.27 25.61
CA SER A 387 0.99 24.61 24.29
C SER A 387 1.60 23.39 23.61
N LEU A 388 2.27 22.50 24.35
CA LEU A 388 2.76 21.23 23.84
C LEU A 388 1.60 20.32 23.43
N MET A 389 0.55 20.19 24.25
CA MET A 389 -0.65 19.44 23.88
C MET A 389 -1.37 20.05 22.66
N ALA A 390 -1.49 21.38 22.60
CA ALA A 390 -2.15 22.09 21.49
C ALA A 390 -1.33 22.06 20.18
N GLU A 391 -0.01 22.01 20.26
CA GLU A 391 0.88 21.80 19.10
C GLU A 391 0.74 20.38 18.51
N ASN A 392 0.31 19.40 19.31
CA ASN A 392 0.09 18.01 18.90
C ASN A 392 -1.37 17.68 18.54
N TRP A 393 -2.33 18.53 18.89
CA TRP A 393 -3.74 18.45 18.47
C TRP A 393 -3.92 18.48 16.94
N LEU A 394 -2.89 18.92 16.20
CA LEU A 394 -2.94 19.07 14.74
C LEU A 394 -2.40 17.89 13.92
N TYR A 395 -1.92 16.80 14.55
CA TYR A 395 -1.42 15.65 13.78
C TYR A 395 -2.53 14.65 13.49
N ILE A 396 -3.38 15.01 12.52
CA ILE A 396 -4.22 14.07 11.78
C ILE A 396 -3.26 13.12 11.05
N ALA A 397 -3.50 11.79 11.11
CA ALA A 397 -2.72 10.84 10.31
C ALA A 397 -2.67 11.36 8.86
N PRO A 398 -1.49 11.34 8.17
CA PRO A 398 -1.42 11.82 6.80
C PRO A 398 -2.45 11.03 6.01
N ASP A 399 -3.43 11.73 5.46
CA ASP A 399 -4.41 11.10 4.61
C ASP A 399 -3.65 10.47 3.44
N VAL A 400 -3.98 9.21 3.16
CA VAL A 400 -3.40 8.41 2.07
C VAL A 400 -4.48 8.03 1.04
N THR A 401 -5.70 8.52 1.23
CA THR A 401 -6.86 8.17 0.43
C THR A 401 -7.06 9.22 -0.65
N ALA A 402 -6.52 8.97 -1.84
CA ALA A 402 -6.77 9.85 -2.97
C ALA A 402 -8.27 10.06 -3.26
N PRO A 403 -8.66 11.25 -3.76
CA PRO A 403 -10.02 11.49 -4.19
C PRO A 403 -10.49 10.51 -5.28
N ALA A 404 -11.80 10.41 -5.46
CA ALA A 404 -12.40 9.70 -6.57
C ALA A 404 -11.93 10.29 -7.91
N VAL A 405 -11.75 9.42 -8.89
CA VAL A 405 -11.37 9.81 -10.25
C VAL A 405 -12.45 10.74 -10.84
N PRO A 406 -12.08 11.91 -11.38
CA PRO A 406 -13.07 12.82 -11.96
C PRO A 406 -13.87 12.18 -13.09
N THR A 407 -15.16 12.47 -13.15
CA THR A 407 -16.10 11.99 -14.17
C THR A 407 -16.59 13.11 -15.07
N GLY A 408 -17.35 12.77 -16.12
CA GLY A 408 -17.95 13.77 -17.01
C GLY A 408 -16.94 14.55 -17.85
N PHE A 409 -15.68 14.12 -17.90
CA PHE A 409 -14.61 14.89 -18.56
C PHE A 409 -14.88 15.06 -20.05
N GLY A 410 -14.79 16.30 -20.52
CA GLY A 410 -15.01 16.72 -21.89
C GLY A 410 -13.94 17.71 -22.37
N ALA A 411 -13.69 17.70 -23.69
CA ALA A 411 -12.79 18.66 -24.34
C ALA A 411 -13.46 19.32 -25.56
N PHE A 412 -13.37 20.64 -25.61
CA PHE A 412 -14.07 21.49 -26.55
C PHE A 412 -13.08 22.34 -27.34
N ALA A 413 -12.82 21.93 -28.57
CA ALA A 413 -11.91 22.59 -29.49
C ALA A 413 -12.46 23.94 -29.98
N GLY A 414 -11.60 24.95 -30.06
CA GLY A 414 -11.84 26.23 -30.73
C GLY A 414 -10.62 26.68 -31.53
N ASN A 415 -10.54 27.98 -31.83
CA ASN A 415 -9.44 28.55 -32.59
C ASN A 415 -8.22 28.85 -31.70
N GLY A 416 -7.19 28.01 -31.78
CA GLY A 416 -5.98 28.13 -30.97
C GLY A 416 -6.22 27.89 -29.49
N VAL A 417 -7.33 27.22 -29.16
CA VAL A 417 -7.78 27.01 -27.78
C VAL A 417 -8.53 25.69 -27.67
N ILE A 418 -8.39 25.01 -26.53
CA ILE A 418 -9.25 23.89 -26.11
C ILE A 418 -9.74 24.20 -24.69
N SER A 419 -11.05 24.24 -24.51
CA SER A 419 -11.68 24.33 -23.18
C SER A 419 -12.03 22.93 -22.69
N LEU A 420 -11.68 22.63 -21.45
CA LEU A 420 -11.90 21.37 -20.76
C LEU A 420 -12.85 21.61 -19.59
N ASP A 421 -13.71 20.63 -19.33
CA ASP A 421 -14.75 20.69 -18.29
C ASP A 421 -15.00 19.27 -17.76
N TRP A 422 -15.27 19.12 -16.47
CA TRP A 422 -15.61 17.85 -15.81
C TRP A 422 -16.58 18.07 -14.65
N ASP A 423 -17.15 16.98 -14.12
CA ASP A 423 -18.02 17.04 -12.95
C ASP A 423 -17.20 17.36 -11.69
N ASP A 424 -17.75 18.20 -10.80
CA ASP A 424 -17.14 18.49 -9.51
C ASP A 424 -17.04 17.22 -8.64
N ASN A 425 -15.88 17.05 -8.01
CA ASN A 425 -15.67 16.12 -6.92
C ASN A 425 -16.35 16.67 -5.66
N SER A 426 -16.78 15.78 -4.76
CA SER A 426 -17.62 16.11 -3.60
C SER A 426 -16.94 15.90 -2.25
N GLU A 427 -15.69 15.46 -2.29
CA GLU A 427 -14.84 15.18 -1.13
C GLU A 427 -14.57 16.47 -0.34
N GLU A 428 -14.66 16.37 0.99
CA GLU A 428 -14.54 17.54 1.88
C GLU A 428 -13.11 18.12 1.92
N ASP A 429 -12.12 17.29 1.62
CA ASP A 429 -10.68 17.56 1.61
C ASP A 429 -10.10 17.74 0.20
N LEU A 430 -10.93 17.99 -0.81
CA LEU A 430 -10.45 18.23 -2.18
C LEU A 430 -9.63 19.54 -2.26
N ALA A 431 -8.34 19.43 -2.60
CA ALA A 431 -7.48 20.58 -2.88
C ALA A 431 -7.61 21.11 -4.31
N GLY A 432 -7.95 20.25 -5.27
CA GLY A 432 -8.24 20.63 -6.65
C GLY A 432 -7.82 19.60 -7.69
N TYR A 433 -7.49 20.05 -8.90
CA TYR A 433 -7.27 19.17 -10.05
C TYR A 433 -5.94 19.38 -10.76
N ASN A 434 -5.45 18.31 -11.41
CA ASN A 434 -4.37 18.38 -12.37
C ASN A 434 -4.82 17.95 -13.76
N ILE A 435 -4.34 18.67 -14.78
CA ILE A 435 -4.64 18.42 -16.18
C ILE A 435 -3.39 17.94 -16.88
N TYR A 436 -3.54 16.84 -17.62
CA TYR A 436 -2.46 16.25 -18.40
C TYR A 436 -2.84 16.18 -19.86
N ARG A 437 -1.84 16.37 -20.74
CA ARG A 437 -2.01 16.37 -22.20
C ARG A 437 -0.96 15.53 -22.91
N SER A 438 -1.38 14.85 -23.97
CA SER A 438 -0.53 14.15 -24.93
C SER A 438 -0.94 14.46 -26.38
N THR A 439 -0.04 14.23 -27.33
CA THR A 439 -0.36 14.14 -28.77
C THR A 439 -0.49 12.68 -29.24
N THR A 440 -0.35 11.73 -28.32
CA THR A 440 -0.46 10.29 -28.55
C THR A 440 -1.56 9.73 -27.66
N SER A 441 -2.56 9.06 -28.24
CA SER A 441 -3.64 8.46 -27.47
C SER A 441 -3.11 7.39 -26.49
N GLY A 442 -3.62 7.42 -25.27
CA GLY A 442 -3.41 6.43 -24.22
C GLY A 442 -2.05 6.48 -23.51
N SER A 443 -1.15 7.40 -23.86
CA SER A 443 0.18 7.46 -23.22
C SER A 443 0.91 8.80 -23.45
N GLY A 444 1.99 9.03 -22.68
CA GLY A 444 2.87 10.18 -22.88
C GLY A 444 2.30 11.50 -22.38
N TYR A 445 1.34 11.45 -21.46
CA TYR A 445 0.74 12.66 -20.91
C TYR A 445 1.73 13.49 -20.10
N THR A 446 1.63 14.80 -20.25
CA THR A 446 2.44 15.80 -19.55
C THR A 446 1.53 16.76 -18.82
N LYS A 447 1.82 17.04 -17.55
CA LYS A 447 1.04 17.97 -16.72
C LYS A 447 1.12 19.38 -17.30
N LEU A 448 -0.03 20.07 -17.40
CA LEU A 448 -0.14 21.40 -17.98
C LEU A 448 -0.17 22.51 -16.93
N ASN A 449 -0.87 22.30 -15.81
CA ASN A 449 -1.03 23.30 -14.75
C ASN A 449 0.15 23.24 -13.77
N GLY A 450 0.57 24.41 -13.28
CA GLY A 450 1.65 24.53 -12.28
C GLY A 450 1.19 24.40 -10.83
N SER A 451 -0.05 24.80 -10.54
CA SER A 451 -0.75 24.63 -9.25
C SER A 451 -2.10 23.97 -9.48
N HIS A 452 -2.68 23.35 -8.46
CA HIS A 452 -4.00 22.73 -8.55
C HIS A 452 -5.06 23.74 -9.02
N LEU A 453 -5.98 23.26 -9.85
CA LEU A 453 -7.14 24.03 -10.31
C LEU A 453 -8.25 23.87 -9.27
N SER A 454 -8.82 24.98 -8.81
CA SER A 454 -9.92 24.96 -7.82
C SER A 454 -11.31 24.86 -8.45
N ASN A 455 -11.41 25.08 -9.77
CA ASN A 455 -12.63 24.89 -10.54
C ASN A 455 -12.47 23.66 -11.43
N SER A 456 -13.58 23.00 -11.75
CA SER A 456 -13.62 21.86 -12.68
C SER A 456 -13.56 22.26 -14.15
N ASP A 457 -12.75 23.28 -14.47
CA ASP A 457 -12.52 23.77 -15.82
C ASP A 457 -11.05 24.07 -16.10
N TYR A 458 -10.66 24.01 -17.38
CA TYR A 458 -9.34 24.46 -17.82
C TYR A 458 -9.35 24.92 -19.28
N THR A 459 -8.66 26.01 -19.59
CA THR A 459 -8.52 26.48 -20.98
C THR A 459 -7.06 26.39 -21.44
N ASP A 460 -6.78 25.43 -22.32
CA ASP A 460 -5.46 25.29 -22.95
C ASP A 460 -5.36 26.20 -24.18
N ASN A 461 -4.67 27.33 -24.01
CA ASN A 461 -4.35 28.30 -25.08
C ASN A 461 -2.97 28.02 -25.74
N SER A 462 -2.29 26.95 -25.37
CA SER A 462 -0.97 26.58 -25.92
C SER A 462 -1.06 25.63 -27.10
N VAL A 463 -2.29 25.22 -27.46
CA VAL A 463 -2.56 24.30 -28.55
C VAL A 463 -2.37 24.95 -29.91
N ILE A 464 -1.93 24.16 -30.87
CA ILE A 464 -1.79 24.59 -32.26
C ILE A 464 -2.97 24.00 -33.03
N ASN A 465 -3.61 24.83 -33.85
CA ASN A 465 -4.66 24.37 -34.75
C ASN A 465 -4.17 23.22 -35.63
N GLU A 466 -5.10 22.37 -36.03
CA GLU A 466 -4.86 21.22 -36.90
C GLU A 466 -4.03 20.09 -36.28
N THR A 467 -3.87 20.09 -34.95
CA THR A 467 -3.20 19.02 -34.19
C THR A 467 -4.18 18.36 -33.23
N THR A 468 -4.28 17.03 -33.24
CA THR A 468 -5.10 16.31 -32.26
C THR A 468 -4.37 16.24 -30.92
N TYR A 469 -5.07 16.61 -29.86
CA TYR A 469 -4.59 16.49 -28.48
C TYR A 469 -5.49 15.56 -27.68
N TYR A 470 -4.89 14.86 -26.74
CA TYR A 470 -5.54 13.94 -25.81
C TYR A 470 -5.32 14.43 -24.39
N TYR A 471 -6.37 14.42 -23.58
CA TYR A 471 -6.35 14.92 -22.21
C TYR A 471 -6.87 13.89 -21.23
N VAL A 472 -6.34 13.94 -20.01
CA VAL A 472 -6.88 13.30 -18.81
C VAL A 472 -6.79 14.28 -17.64
N VAL A 473 -7.70 14.14 -16.67
CA VAL A 473 -7.73 14.93 -15.44
C VAL A 473 -7.63 14.00 -14.23
N THR A 474 -7.03 14.48 -13.15
CA THR A 474 -7.01 13.85 -11.82
C THR A 474 -7.48 14.85 -10.77
N ALA A 475 -8.02 14.33 -9.66
CA ALA A 475 -8.31 15.08 -8.45
C ALA A 475 -7.19 14.88 -7.42
N VAL A 476 -6.93 15.90 -6.61
CA VAL A 476 -5.91 15.92 -5.56
C VAL A 476 -6.52 16.46 -4.27
N ASP A 477 -6.27 15.80 -3.15
CA ASP A 477 -6.70 16.25 -1.83
C ASP A 477 -5.70 17.23 -1.17
N GLU A 478 -6.06 17.78 -0.01
CA GLU A 478 -5.22 18.67 0.79
C GLU A 478 -3.95 18.00 1.34
N SER A 479 -3.88 16.66 1.30
CA SER A 479 -2.71 15.85 1.69
C SER A 479 -1.84 15.42 0.50
N GLU A 480 -2.11 15.94 -0.70
CA GLU A 480 -1.39 15.70 -1.95
C GLU A 480 -1.54 14.27 -2.52
N ASN A 481 -2.55 13.49 -2.11
CA ASN A 481 -2.84 12.23 -2.81
C ASN A 481 -3.60 12.52 -4.10
N GLU A 482 -3.13 11.91 -5.19
CA GLU A 482 -3.68 12.12 -6.53
C GLU A 482 -4.46 10.89 -7.00
N SER A 483 -5.66 11.12 -7.52
CA SER A 483 -6.52 10.07 -8.07
C SER A 483 -5.88 9.40 -9.30
N GLY A 484 -6.47 8.28 -9.74
CA GLY A 484 -6.23 7.80 -11.09
C GLY A 484 -6.69 8.80 -12.17
N TYR A 485 -6.21 8.61 -13.41
CA TYR A 485 -6.68 9.40 -14.56
C TYR A 485 -8.16 9.15 -14.87
N SER A 486 -8.88 10.22 -15.23
CA SER A 486 -10.20 10.16 -15.85
C SER A 486 -10.20 9.35 -17.15
N ASN A 487 -11.38 9.21 -17.77
CA ASN A 487 -11.44 8.81 -19.17
C ASN A 487 -10.63 9.79 -20.04
N GLU A 488 -9.92 9.26 -21.04
CA GLU A 488 -9.24 10.10 -22.04
C GLU A 488 -10.29 10.79 -22.93
N VAL A 489 -10.11 12.08 -23.17
CA VAL A 489 -10.84 12.83 -24.18
C VAL A 489 -9.89 13.38 -25.23
N SER A 490 -10.39 13.57 -26.46
CA SER A 490 -9.60 14.14 -27.54
C SER A 490 -10.26 15.39 -28.13
N ALA A 491 -9.43 16.33 -28.59
CA ALA A 491 -9.87 17.56 -29.22
C ALA A 491 -8.93 17.97 -30.36
N TYR A 492 -9.51 18.55 -31.41
CA TYR A 492 -8.80 18.98 -32.62
C TYR A 492 -9.10 20.48 -32.87
N PRO A 493 -8.32 21.43 -32.31
CA PRO A 493 -8.51 22.86 -32.49
C PRO A 493 -8.37 23.29 -33.95
N SER A 494 -9.17 24.28 -34.36
CA SER A 494 -9.20 24.82 -35.72
C SER A 494 -9.72 26.26 -35.70
N ILE A 495 -9.37 27.05 -36.72
CA ILE A 495 -9.93 28.40 -36.93
C ILE A 495 -11.47 28.42 -37.04
N GLY A 496 -12.07 27.25 -37.24
CA GLY A 496 -13.49 27.07 -37.49
C GLY A 496 -13.85 27.40 -38.93
N SER A 497 -15.07 27.07 -39.32
CA SER A 497 -15.58 27.28 -40.68
C SER A 497 -16.90 28.01 -40.63
N ALA A 498 -17.16 28.85 -41.64
CA ALA A 498 -18.49 29.45 -41.84
C ALA A 498 -19.55 28.39 -42.23
N SER A 499 -19.12 27.20 -42.64
CA SER A 499 -19.97 26.07 -42.98
C SER A 499 -19.23 24.75 -42.73
N VAL A 500 -19.92 23.80 -42.11
CA VAL A 500 -19.41 22.46 -41.80
C VAL A 500 -20.39 21.42 -42.34
N THR A 501 -19.88 20.48 -43.12
CA THR A 501 -20.64 19.29 -43.55
C THR A 501 -20.22 18.10 -42.70
N ILE A 502 -21.18 17.46 -42.05
CA ILE A 502 -20.97 16.25 -41.25
C ILE A 502 -21.65 15.07 -41.95
N GLN A 503 -20.82 14.13 -42.36
CA GLN A 503 -21.18 12.82 -42.91
C GLN A 503 -21.16 11.77 -41.79
N GLU A 504 -21.76 10.62 -42.03
CA GLU A 504 -21.88 9.46 -41.13
C GLU A 504 -20.55 8.83 -40.70
N ASN A 505 -19.43 9.20 -41.33
CA ASN A 505 -18.08 8.72 -41.01
C ASN A 505 -17.09 9.84 -40.64
N THR A 506 -17.60 11.03 -40.33
CA THR A 506 -16.78 12.20 -39.99
C THR A 506 -17.02 12.66 -38.55
N ALA A 507 -16.08 13.44 -38.01
CA ALA A 507 -16.22 14.07 -36.70
C ALA A 507 -17.56 14.84 -36.62
N GLY A 508 -18.23 14.77 -35.47
CA GLY A 508 -19.55 15.36 -35.26
C GLY A 508 -20.73 14.42 -35.51
N PHE A 509 -20.56 13.23 -36.10
CA PHE A 509 -21.65 12.26 -36.23
C PHE A 509 -21.73 11.34 -35.00
N CYS A 510 -22.88 11.32 -34.33
CA CYS A 510 -23.08 10.57 -33.09
C CYS A 510 -23.92 9.31 -33.25
N GLY A 511 -24.55 9.11 -34.40
CA GLY A 511 -25.26 7.87 -34.73
C GLY A 511 -26.66 8.10 -35.28
N VAL A 512 -27.21 7.02 -35.84
CA VAL A 512 -28.59 6.93 -36.33
C VAL A 512 -29.32 5.79 -35.61
N GLU A 513 -30.57 6.05 -35.23
CA GLU A 513 -31.49 4.99 -34.83
C GLU A 513 -32.01 4.29 -36.10
N GLY A 514 -31.22 3.34 -36.59
CA GLY A 514 -31.40 2.69 -37.87
C GLY A 514 -30.09 2.07 -38.35
N ILE A 515 -29.78 2.23 -39.63
CA ILE A 515 -28.52 1.75 -40.21
C ILE A 515 -27.86 2.82 -41.08
N ILE A 516 -26.54 2.70 -41.25
CA ILE A 516 -25.85 3.31 -42.36
C ILE A 516 -25.97 2.36 -43.56
N ASP A 517 -26.68 2.79 -44.59
CA ASP A 517 -26.98 1.98 -45.78
C ASP A 517 -26.23 2.52 -47.01
N THR A 518 -26.06 1.66 -48.01
CA THR A 518 -25.38 1.93 -49.27
C THR A 518 -26.21 1.51 -50.48
N LYS A 519 -27.44 1.00 -50.28
CA LYS A 519 -28.30 0.40 -51.32
C LYS A 519 -28.71 1.33 -52.47
N HIS A 520 -28.57 2.65 -52.32
CA HIS A 520 -28.97 3.64 -53.31
C HIS A 520 -27.79 4.53 -53.67
N ALA A 521 -27.40 4.58 -54.94
CA ALA A 521 -26.26 5.38 -55.37
C ALA A 521 -26.52 6.90 -55.27
N GLY A 522 -25.45 7.68 -55.20
CA GLY A 522 -25.48 9.15 -55.26
C GLY A 522 -25.34 9.88 -53.91
N TYR A 523 -25.24 9.15 -52.79
CA TYR A 523 -24.77 9.68 -51.51
C TYR A 523 -23.29 10.08 -51.59
N THR A 524 -22.83 10.78 -50.57
CA THR A 524 -21.44 11.17 -50.35
C THR A 524 -20.90 10.46 -49.11
N GLY A 525 -19.59 10.50 -48.89
CA GLY A 525 -19.01 9.72 -47.78
C GLY A 525 -19.06 8.21 -48.05
N SER A 526 -19.39 7.45 -47.01
CA SER A 526 -19.41 5.98 -47.01
C SER A 526 -20.81 5.36 -47.11
N GLY A 527 -21.87 6.14 -46.91
CA GLY A 527 -23.25 5.68 -46.95
C GLY A 527 -24.25 6.82 -46.73
N PHE A 528 -25.45 6.47 -46.28
CA PHE A 528 -26.45 7.41 -45.80
C PHE A 528 -27.19 6.84 -44.58
N CYS A 529 -27.72 7.71 -43.74
CA CYS A 529 -28.54 7.34 -42.60
C CYS A 529 -29.95 6.91 -43.05
N ASP A 530 -30.28 5.64 -42.85
CA ASP A 530 -31.62 5.08 -43.00
C ASP A 530 -32.20 4.82 -41.60
N SER A 531 -32.99 5.77 -41.11
CA SER A 531 -33.63 5.68 -39.80
C SER A 531 -34.72 4.60 -39.77
N LEU A 532 -35.02 4.05 -38.60
CA LEU A 532 -36.18 3.20 -38.40
C LEU A 532 -37.48 3.91 -38.85
N ASN A 533 -38.39 3.17 -39.49
CA ASN A 533 -39.74 3.63 -39.80
C ASN A 533 -40.58 3.68 -38.51
N GLN A 534 -40.31 4.68 -37.67
CA GLN A 534 -40.94 4.84 -36.37
C GLN A 534 -41.02 6.32 -35.99
N ASN A 535 -42.11 6.70 -35.30
CA ASN A 535 -42.23 8.02 -34.71
C ASN A 535 -41.19 8.20 -33.61
N GLY A 536 -40.45 9.30 -33.64
CA GLY A 536 -39.37 9.58 -32.70
C GLY A 536 -37.99 9.05 -33.10
N ALA A 537 -37.89 8.21 -34.14
CA ALA A 537 -36.59 7.77 -34.67
C ALA A 537 -35.75 8.97 -35.11
N GLY A 538 -34.46 8.98 -34.82
CA GLY A 538 -33.61 10.13 -35.10
C GLY A 538 -32.17 9.84 -35.47
N ILE A 539 -31.50 10.92 -35.90
CA ILE A 539 -30.06 10.96 -36.17
C ILE A 539 -29.48 12.07 -35.29
N ASN A 540 -28.36 11.80 -34.62
CA ASN A 540 -27.73 12.70 -33.67
C ASN A 540 -26.35 13.16 -34.16
N TRP A 541 -26.03 14.43 -33.93
CA TRP A 541 -24.75 15.06 -34.23
C TRP A 541 -24.32 16.00 -33.11
N ASN A 542 -23.01 16.27 -33.00
CA ASN A 542 -22.45 17.28 -32.11
C ASN A 542 -21.67 18.34 -32.90
N VAL A 543 -21.91 19.61 -32.57
CA VAL A 543 -21.18 20.75 -33.14
C VAL A 543 -20.75 21.71 -32.02
N ASN A 544 -19.54 22.26 -32.11
CA ASN A 544 -19.13 23.35 -31.24
C ASN A 544 -19.40 24.70 -31.94
N ILE A 545 -20.21 25.54 -31.30
CA ILE A 545 -20.52 26.88 -31.75
C ILE A 545 -19.50 27.83 -31.15
N LEU A 546 -18.68 28.45 -32.01
CA LEU A 546 -17.55 29.28 -31.57
C LEU A 546 -17.93 30.76 -31.41
N ALA A 547 -19.08 31.16 -31.94
CA ALA A 547 -19.62 32.51 -31.79
C ALA A 547 -21.14 32.45 -31.65
N ASP A 548 -21.72 33.23 -30.73
CA ASP A 548 -23.17 33.45 -30.69
C ASP A 548 -23.63 33.96 -32.05
N GLY A 549 -24.71 33.41 -32.58
CA GLY A 549 -25.13 33.83 -33.90
C GLY A 549 -26.30 33.06 -34.48
N ILE A 550 -26.50 33.32 -35.76
CA ILE A 550 -27.57 32.74 -36.55
C ILE A 550 -26.99 31.60 -37.38
N TYR A 551 -27.60 30.43 -37.24
CA TYR A 551 -27.18 29.20 -37.90
C TYR A 551 -28.31 28.64 -38.76
N THR A 552 -27.95 28.06 -39.89
CA THR A 552 -28.87 27.38 -40.80
C THR A 552 -28.46 25.93 -40.93
N PHE A 553 -29.42 25.02 -40.79
CA PHE A 553 -29.21 23.58 -40.97
C PHE A 553 -29.74 23.18 -42.33
N THR A 554 -28.94 22.43 -43.09
CA THR A 554 -29.31 21.89 -44.40
C THR A 554 -29.05 20.40 -44.42
N TRP A 555 -30.08 19.61 -44.71
CA TRP A 555 -29.91 18.17 -44.91
C TRP A 555 -29.99 17.84 -46.39
N ARG A 556 -29.03 17.04 -46.87
CA ARG A 556 -29.16 16.37 -48.16
C ARG A 556 -29.85 15.04 -47.96
N TYR A 557 -30.90 14.78 -48.73
CA TYR A 557 -31.77 13.65 -48.53
C TYR A 557 -32.33 13.07 -49.83
N ALA A 558 -32.80 11.82 -49.77
CA ALA A 558 -33.56 11.17 -50.83
C ALA A 558 -34.85 10.54 -50.28
N LEU A 559 -35.93 10.63 -51.05
CA LEU A 559 -37.24 10.12 -50.67
C LEU A 559 -38.08 9.76 -51.90
N LEU A 560 -38.44 8.49 -52.07
CA LEU A 560 -39.15 8.02 -53.27
C LEU A 560 -40.53 8.68 -53.47
N SER A 561 -41.37 8.69 -52.44
CA SER A 561 -42.74 9.19 -52.52
C SER A 561 -43.30 9.57 -51.15
N GLY A 562 -44.25 10.50 -51.16
CA GLY A 562 -44.84 11.10 -49.95
C GLY A 562 -43.86 12.02 -49.22
N ASP A 563 -44.37 13.06 -48.58
CA ASP A 563 -43.54 13.96 -47.78
C ASP A 563 -43.30 13.33 -46.41
N ARG A 564 -42.07 13.46 -45.87
CA ARG A 564 -41.76 13.12 -44.48
C ARG A 564 -41.59 14.40 -43.66
N THR A 565 -41.84 14.32 -42.36
CA THR A 565 -41.76 15.48 -41.48
C THR A 565 -40.89 15.16 -40.27
N ALA A 566 -40.07 16.13 -39.87
CA ALA A 566 -39.15 16.01 -38.75
C ALA A 566 -39.12 17.27 -37.88
N ASN A 567 -38.68 17.09 -36.64
CA ASN A 567 -38.32 18.18 -35.74
C ASN A 567 -36.79 18.28 -35.66
N LEU A 568 -36.28 19.51 -35.53
CA LEU A 568 -34.92 19.78 -35.11
C LEU A 568 -34.93 20.03 -33.61
N LEU A 569 -34.17 19.22 -32.88
CA LEU A 569 -33.94 19.38 -31.46
C LEU A 569 -32.49 19.84 -31.26
N ILE A 570 -32.32 20.81 -30.37
CA ILE A 570 -31.02 21.26 -29.86
C ILE A 570 -31.02 21.02 -28.36
N ASN A 571 -30.05 20.27 -27.84
CA ASN A 571 -29.97 19.92 -26.42
C ASN A 571 -31.29 19.30 -25.91
N GLY A 572 -31.87 18.40 -26.70
CA GLY A 572 -33.14 17.71 -26.40
C GLY A 572 -34.41 18.57 -26.54
N SER A 573 -34.28 19.87 -26.73
CA SER A 573 -35.43 20.79 -26.88
C SER A 573 -35.76 21.01 -28.35
N THR A 574 -37.03 20.88 -28.73
CA THR A 574 -37.47 21.17 -30.10
C THR A 574 -37.33 22.67 -30.38
N VAL A 575 -36.40 23.04 -31.25
CA VAL A 575 -36.19 24.44 -31.68
C VAL A 575 -36.92 24.78 -32.97
N LEU A 576 -37.14 23.77 -33.83
CA LEU A 576 -37.98 23.88 -35.01
C LEU A 576 -38.82 22.61 -35.15
N SER A 577 -40.12 22.79 -35.32
CA SER A 577 -41.07 21.70 -35.53
C SER A 577 -41.57 21.67 -36.97
N GLY A 578 -41.87 20.48 -37.49
CA GLY A 578 -42.61 20.35 -38.74
C GLY A 578 -41.79 20.63 -40.00
N ILE A 579 -40.48 20.39 -39.97
CA ILE A 579 -39.61 20.52 -41.14
C ILE A 579 -40.06 19.48 -42.17
N SER A 580 -40.56 19.95 -43.32
CA SER A 580 -41.03 19.07 -44.39
C SER A 580 -39.89 18.65 -45.30
N PHE A 581 -39.84 17.35 -45.60
CA PHE A 581 -38.96 16.70 -46.57
C PHE A 581 -39.83 16.18 -47.72
N PRO A 582 -40.06 16.97 -48.78
CA PRO A 582 -40.86 16.53 -49.91
C PRO A 582 -40.26 15.34 -50.66
N ALA A 583 -41.10 14.52 -51.29
CA ALA A 583 -40.61 13.44 -52.13
C ALA A 583 -39.66 13.93 -53.24
N THR A 584 -38.50 13.31 -53.36
CA THR A 584 -37.53 13.57 -54.45
C THR A 584 -37.83 12.77 -55.71
N GLY A 585 -38.75 11.79 -55.63
CA GLY A 585 -39.26 11.00 -56.76
C GLY A 585 -38.46 9.74 -57.08
N ALA A 586 -37.27 9.57 -56.50
CA ALA A 586 -36.46 8.35 -56.59
C ALA A 586 -35.44 8.29 -55.43
N TRP A 587 -35.10 7.09 -54.98
CA TRP A 587 -34.08 6.92 -53.93
C TRP A 587 -32.65 7.27 -54.35
N THR A 588 -32.41 7.41 -55.66
CA THR A 588 -31.14 7.90 -56.23
C THR A 588 -31.18 9.39 -56.58
N ALA A 589 -32.33 10.05 -56.39
CA ALA A 589 -32.50 11.48 -56.58
C ALA A 589 -32.36 12.18 -55.23
N TRP A 590 -31.25 12.91 -55.07
CA TRP A 590 -30.90 13.60 -53.83
C TRP A 590 -31.21 15.10 -53.95
N ASN A 591 -31.87 15.66 -52.95
CA ASN A 591 -32.17 17.08 -52.85
C ASN A 591 -31.76 17.62 -51.48
N THR A 592 -31.85 18.93 -51.27
CA THR A 592 -31.55 19.56 -49.98
C THR A 592 -32.78 20.23 -49.39
N VAL A 593 -32.93 20.17 -48.07
CA VAL A 593 -33.86 21.03 -47.33
C VAL A 593 -33.08 21.83 -46.29
N SER A 594 -33.35 23.14 -46.23
CA SER A 594 -32.74 24.06 -45.28
C SER A 594 -33.79 24.59 -44.30
N THR A 595 -33.38 24.81 -43.05
CA THR A 595 -34.23 25.39 -42.03
C THR A 595 -34.39 26.91 -42.20
N SER A 596 -35.38 27.47 -41.53
CA SER A 596 -35.29 28.88 -41.11
C SER A 596 -34.08 29.09 -40.19
N PRO A 597 -33.56 30.32 -40.07
CA PRO A 597 -32.41 30.57 -39.22
C PRO A 597 -32.72 30.27 -37.74
N VAL A 598 -31.77 29.64 -37.06
CA VAL A 598 -31.83 29.25 -35.64
C VAL A 598 -30.75 30.01 -34.90
N ILE A 599 -31.11 30.65 -33.78
CA ILE A 599 -30.12 31.32 -32.93
C ILE A 599 -29.48 30.27 -32.03
N LEU A 600 -28.16 30.15 -32.12
CA LEU A 600 -27.38 29.30 -31.21
C LEU A 600 -26.42 30.17 -30.42
N THR A 601 -26.26 29.82 -29.15
CA THR A 601 -25.21 30.38 -28.31
C THR A 601 -23.93 29.57 -28.44
N THR A 602 -22.80 30.12 -27.99
CA THR A 602 -21.51 29.43 -27.94
C THR A 602 -21.57 28.13 -27.15
N GLY A 603 -20.61 27.26 -27.42
CA GLY A 603 -20.45 25.95 -26.79
C GLY A 603 -21.02 24.81 -27.62
N VAL A 604 -20.84 23.59 -27.13
CA VAL A 604 -21.28 22.38 -27.82
C VAL A 604 -22.79 22.25 -27.79
N LYS A 605 -23.36 21.90 -28.94
CA LYS A 605 -24.78 21.62 -29.13
C LYS A 605 -24.95 20.19 -29.60
N THR A 606 -25.79 19.44 -28.88
CA THR A 606 -26.33 18.17 -29.37
C THR A 606 -27.47 18.48 -30.32
N ILE A 607 -27.38 17.96 -31.54
CA ILE A 607 -28.31 18.21 -32.63
C ILE A 607 -29.01 16.90 -32.95
N ARG A 608 -30.34 16.91 -32.98
CA ARG A 608 -31.12 15.75 -33.39
C ARG A 608 -32.15 16.12 -34.45
N LEU A 609 -32.12 15.39 -35.57
CA LEU A 609 -33.24 15.36 -36.51
C LEU A 609 -34.15 14.20 -36.11
N GLN A 610 -35.40 14.47 -35.77
CA GLN A 610 -36.31 13.49 -35.19
C GLN A 610 -37.60 13.35 -36.02
N ALA A 611 -37.93 12.13 -36.42
CA ALA A 611 -39.17 11.84 -37.15
C ALA A 611 -40.40 12.13 -36.29
N THR A 612 -41.43 12.72 -36.89
CA THR A 612 -42.71 13.00 -36.21
C THR A 612 -43.84 12.05 -36.62
N THR A 613 -43.54 11.05 -37.45
CA THR A 613 -44.52 10.09 -37.95
C THR A 613 -43.97 8.67 -37.90
N SER A 614 -44.85 7.68 -37.95
CA SER A 614 -44.47 6.26 -38.00
C SER A 614 -43.70 5.86 -39.27
N ASN A 615 -43.56 6.76 -40.25
CA ASN A 615 -42.80 6.49 -41.45
C ASN A 615 -41.30 6.76 -41.26
N GLY A 616 -40.82 7.32 -40.13
CA GLY A 616 -39.40 7.65 -39.96
C GLY A 616 -38.95 8.89 -40.75
N LEU A 617 -37.62 9.10 -40.83
CA LEU A 617 -36.99 10.20 -41.59
C LEU A 617 -36.77 9.84 -43.06
N ALA A 618 -36.62 10.81 -43.95
CA ALA A 618 -36.06 10.53 -45.27
C ALA A 618 -34.63 9.92 -45.14
N ASN A 619 -34.11 9.31 -46.20
CA ASN A 619 -32.72 8.86 -46.20
C ASN A 619 -31.83 10.11 -46.17
N ILE A 620 -31.06 10.30 -45.10
CA ILE A 620 -30.22 11.48 -44.91
C ILE A 620 -28.79 11.14 -45.26
N ASP A 621 -28.22 11.84 -46.23
CA ASP A 621 -26.82 11.72 -46.63
C ASP A 621 -25.94 12.47 -45.63
N TYR A 622 -26.05 13.81 -45.59
CA TYR A 622 -25.34 14.64 -44.64
C TYR A 622 -26.20 15.73 -44.03
N ILE A 623 -25.67 16.31 -42.96
CA ILE A 623 -26.06 17.63 -42.47
C ILE A 623 -24.96 18.64 -42.80
N ASN A 624 -25.36 19.80 -43.30
CA ASN A 624 -24.51 20.98 -43.42
C ASN A 624 -25.05 22.05 -42.47
N ILE A 625 -24.17 22.61 -41.66
CA ILE A 625 -24.49 23.66 -40.70
C ILE A 625 -23.68 24.88 -41.12
N ALA A 626 -24.34 26.00 -41.38
CA ALA A 626 -23.70 27.25 -41.79
C ALA A 626 -24.02 28.37 -40.79
N GLY A 627 -23.02 29.19 -40.46
CA GLY A 627 -23.15 30.30 -39.50
C GLY A 627 -21.84 31.04 -39.25
N GLU A 628 -21.83 31.87 -38.21
CA GLU A 628 -20.77 32.87 -37.95
C GLU A 628 -19.40 32.26 -37.63
N ASN A 629 -19.34 31.17 -36.85
CA ASN A 629 -18.18 30.30 -36.74
C ASN A 629 -18.53 28.99 -36.00
N LEU A 630 -18.11 27.85 -36.53
CA LEU A 630 -18.40 26.54 -35.94
C LEU A 630 -17.40 25.47 -36.37
N MET A 631 -17.39 24.35 -35.64
CA MET A 631 -16.66 23.15 -36.02
C MET A 631 -17.34 21.88 -35.50
N PRO A 632 -17.12 20.70 -36.12
CA PRO A 632 -17.61 19.46 -35.56
C PRO A 632 -17.05 19.22 -34.16
N ALA A 633 -17.85 18.62 -33.28
CA ALA A 633 -17.43 18.25 -31.93
C ALA A 633 -17.50 16.72 -31.74
N GLY A 634 -16.70 16.19 -30.81
CA GLY A 634 -16.77 14.78 -30.43
C GLY A 634 -18.15 14.42 -29.85
N CYS A 635 -18.53 13.16 -30.01
CA CYS A 635 -19.70 12.60 -29.35
C CYS A 635 -19.24 12.06 -28.00
N GLN A 636 -19.72 12.66 -26.91
CA GLN A 636 -19.45 12.22 -25.55
C GLN A 636 -20.05 10.84 -25.29
#